data_AF-A0A4Q5QV58-F1
#
_entry.id   AF-A0A4Q5QV58-F1
#
_cell.length_a   1.000
_cell.length_b   1.000
_cell.length_c   1.000
_cell.angle_alpha   90.00
_cell.angle_beta   90.00
_cell.angle_gamma   90.00
#
_symmetry.space_group_name_H-M   'P 1'
#
loop_
_entity.id
_entity.type
_entity.pdbx_description
1 polymer ?
#
loop_
_entity_poly.entity_id
_entity_poly.type
_entity_poly.pdbx_seq_one_letter_code
_entity_poly.pdbx_strand_id
1 'polypeptide(L)'
;MLKIHGCWVQERENTVWAPGQLVAAPVMGRIASSETWLRNTLLDKDLLVVGYSTDWDYLNQVIAQTLGAVAPASVLIVDPSTTAQFVAKAPDLAALAGRATKGAYHLQASGSDFLDALRLTFSKVFIHRAIAKGVAAYQLFAGNPPSDVSLQAPDLDNDTLWQIRRDLLGCKPNRPAKQSSPHDEPALGLTLLQIREAGGMPEGAYWKVGGRTVRILRGSGSFLYALEGAHRWEMPPIAAPDVVVAVGADDVGLPTDLVRRPDGSIARGAGPSWMTRAQFEATL
;
A
#
# COMPACT_ATOMS: atom_id res chain seq x y z
N MET A 1 12.10 7.42 7.78
CA MET A 1 12.18 8.31 6.60
C MET A 1 13.16 9.42 6.96
N LEU A 2 14.28 9.51 6.25
CA LEU A 2 15.27 10.58 6.43
C LEU A 2 14.79 11.85 5.72
N LYS A 3 14.90 13.02 6.35
CA LYS A 3 14.55 14.33 5.77
C LYS A 3 15.72 15.30 5.89
N ILE A 4 16.57 15.34 4.86
CA ILE A 4 17.80 16.16 4.84
C ILE A 4 17.47 17.66 4.89
N HIS A 5 16.48 18.06 4.08
CA HIS A 5 16.01 19.45 3.95
C HIS A 5 15.18 19.95 5.14
N GLY A 6 14.81 19.07 6.08
CA GLY A 6 13.91 19.38 7.19
C GLY A 6 12.44 19.06 6.88
N CYS A 7 11.52 19.55 7.72
CA CYS A 7 10.10 19.22 7.63
C CYS A 7 9.22 20.45 7.87
N TRP A 8 8.49 20.87 6.84
CA TRP A 8 7.57 22.02 6.91
C TRP A 8 6.59 21.96 8.09
N VAL A 9 6.08 20.77 8.42
CA VAL A 9 5.03 20.59 9.46
C VAL A 9 5.61 20.51 10.88
N GLN A 10 6.79 19.90 11.05
CA GLN A 10 7.31 19.54 12.37
C GLN A 10 8.51 20.40 12.78
N GLU A 11 9.28 20.92 11.82
CA GLU A 11 10.54 21.63 12.06
C GLU A 11 10.68 22.81 11.08
N ARG A 12 9.64 23.63 10.96
CA ARG A 12 9.59 24.71 9.96
C ARG A 12 10.76 25.69 10.04
N GLU A 13 11.17 26.05 11.26
CA GLU A 13 12.29 26.97 11.53
C GLU A 13 13.65 26.38 11.14
N ASN A 14 13.76 25.05 11.16
CA ASN A 14 14.97 24.31 10.83
C ASN A 14 14.91 23.69 9.42
N THR A 15 13.87 23.95 8.64
CA THR A 15 13.86 23.66 7.20
C THR A 15 14.84 24.60 6.50
N VAL A 16 15.58 24.08 5.53
CA VAL A 16 16.58 24.87 4.79
C VAL A 16 15.89 25.75 3.77
N TRP A 17 15.90 27.05 3.98
CA TRP A 17 15.34 28.05 3.06
C TRP A 17 16.43 28.90 2.42
N ALA A 18 17.52 29.13 3.14
CA ALA A 18 18.60 30.02 2.73
C ALA A 18 19.99 29.41 3.03
N PRO A 19 21.03 29.76 2.25
CA PRO A 19 22.39 29.23 2.43
C PRO A 19 22.98 29.46 3.83
N GLY A 20 22.66 30.58 4.48
CA GLY A 20 23.16 30.89 5.82
C GLY A 20 22.75 29.86 6.88
N GLN A 21 21.67 29.10 6.66
CA GLN A 21 21.25 28.04 7.58
C GLN A 21 22.14 26.80 7.48
N LEU A 22 22.85 26.58 6.37
CA LEU A 22 23.69 25.39 6.18
C LEU A 22 24.85 25.29 7.17
N VAL A 23 25.29 26.44 7.70
CA VAL A 23 26.37 26.54 8.69
C VAL A 23 25.85 26.78 10.11
N ALA A 24 24.53 26.90 10.28
CA ALA A 24 23.90 27.15 11.57
C ALA A 24 23.40 25.86 12.23
N ALA A 25 23.48 25.79 13.55
CA ALA A 25 22.81 24.73 14.31
C ALA A 25 21.28 24.96 14.32
N PRO A 26 20.45 23.90 14.27
CA PRO A 26 20.84 22.47 14.22
C PRO A 26 21.05 21.92 12.80
N VAL A 27 20.81 22.73 11.76
CA VAL A 27 20.81 22.30 10.34
C VAL A 27 22.14 21.69 9.91
N MET A 28 23.26 22.33 10.25
CA MET A 28 24.62 21.84 9.94
C MET A 28 24.83 20.41 10.48
N GLY A 29 24.48 20.17 11.75
CA GLY A 29 24.61 18.86 12.38
C GLY A 29 23.67 17.81 11.76
N ARG A 30 22.45 18.21 11.36
CA ARG A 30 21.53 17.32 10.65
C ARG A 30 22.07 16.90 9.29
N ILE A 31 22.67 17.81 8.52
CA ILE A 31 23.25 17.47 7.21
C ILE A 31 24.41 16.48 7.39
N ALA A 32 25.36 16.77 8.28
CA ALA A 32 26.50 15.90 8.53
C ALA A 32 26.08 14.49 9.02
N SER A 33 25.10 14.41 9.92
CA SER A 33 24.55 13.12 10.37
C SER A 33 23.79 12.38 9.26
N SER A 34 23.09 13.12 8.38
CA SER A 34 22.40 12.55 7.22
C SER A 34 23.39 11.97 6.21
N GLU A 35 24.50 12.64 5.93
CA GLU A 35 25.55 12.12 5.04
C GLU A 35 26.14 10.81 5.56
N THR A 36 26.49 10.78 6.85
CA THR A 36 27.01 9.58 7.51
C THR A 36 26.02 8.42 7.42
N TRP A 37 24.74 8.71 7.70
CA TRP A 37 23.68 7.72 7.61
C TRP A 37 23.51 7.21 6.18
N LEU A 38 23.54 8.09 5.17
CA LEU A 38 23.39 7.71 3.76
C LEU A 38 24.53 6.81 3.29
N ARG A 39 25.80 7.19 3.54
CA ARG A 39 26.96 6.37 3.15
C ARG A 39 26.85 4.95 3.69
N ASN A 40 26.52 4.81 4.97
CA ASN A 40 26.39 3.51 5.61
C ASN A 40 25.16 2.73 5.12
N THR A 41 24.04 3.42 4.89
CA THR A 41 22.77 2.77 4.55
C THR A 41 22.72 2.34 3.08
N LEU A 42 23.39 3.05 2.18
CA LEU A 42 23.38 2.78 0.75
C LEU A 42 24.46 1.79 0.31
N LEU A 43 25.43 1.48 1.18
CA LEU A 43 26.45 0.48 0.90
C LEU A 43 25.80 -0.86 0.51
N ASP A 44 26.30 -1.48 -0.56
CA ASP A 44 25.85 -2.77 -1.10
C ASP A 44 24.36 -2.87 -1.46
N LYS A 45 23.68 -1.73 -1.69
CA LYS A 45 22.28 -1.71 -2.11
C LYS A 45 22.10 -1.39 -3.59
N ASP A 46 21.05 -1.96 -4.16
CA ASP A 46 20.46 -1.47 -5.40
C ASP A 46 19.76 -0.13 -5.14
N LEU A 47 19.88 0.80 -6.09
CA LEU A 47 19.37 2.15 -5.95
C LEU A 47 18.26 2.43 -6.96
N LEU A 48 17.12 2.87 -6.44
CA LEU A 48 16.05 3.48 -7.21
C LEU A 48 16.02 4.97 -6.88
N VAL A 49 16.26 5.81 -7.88
CA VAL A 49 16.20 7.27 -7.76
C VAL A 49 15.03 7.77 -8.59
N VAL A 50 14.06 8.42 -7.95
CA VAL A 50 12.85 8.95 -8.60
C VAL A 50 12.81 10.46 -8.44
N GLY A 51 12.79 11.18 -9.56
CA GLY A 51 12.76 12.65 -9.56
C GLY A 51 14.08 13.24 -9.08
N TYR A 52 15.12 13.17 -9.91
CA TYR A 52 16.44 13.71 -9.60
C TYR A 52 16.72 15.02 -10.35
N SER A 53 17.60 15.83 -9.76
CA SER A 53 17.92 17.21 -10.08
C SER A 53 17.01 18.18 -9.35
N THR A 54 17.64 18.88 -8.43
CA THR A 54 17.08 20.03 -7.75
C THR A 54 17.97 21.24 -8.02
N ASP A 55 17.34 22.40 -8.03
CA ASP A 55 17.92 23.73 -7.89
C ASP A 55 18.62 23.98 -6.54
N TRP A 56 18.55 23.04 -5.58
CA TRP A 56 19.29 23.10 -4.31
C TRP A 56 20.70 22.53 -4.44
N ASP A 57 21.68 23.37 -4.79
CA ASP A 57 23.10 22.98 -4.95
C ASP A 57 23.66 22.19 -3.76
N TYR A 58 23.32 22.57 -2.53
CA TYR A 58 23.80 21.89 -1.34
C TYR A 58 23.31 20.43 -1.27
N LEU A 59 22.08 20.15 -1.72
CA LEU A 59 21.53 18.79 -1.72
C LEU A 59 22.22 17.95 -2.80
N ASN A 60 22.51 18.55 -3.96
CA ASN A 60 23.32 17.90 -4.99
C ASN A 60 24.71 17.55 -4.46
N GLN A 61 25.35 18.44 -3.70
CA GLN A 61 26.65 18.18 -3.07
C GLN A 61 26.60 17.06 -2.02
N VAL A 62 25.61 17.09 -1.11
CA VAL A 62 25.39 16.02 -0.11
C VAL A 62 25.22 14.67 -0.80
N ILE A 63 24.41 14.63 -1.86
CA ILE A 63 24.18 13.40 -2.62
C ILE A 63 25.46 12.97 -3.35
N ALA A 64 26.14 13.85 -4.07
CA ALA A 64 27.40 13.54 -4.75
C ALA A 64 28.47 12.96 -3.79
N GLN A 65 28.67 13.60 -2.63
CA GLN A 65 29.63 13.14 -1.62
C GLN A 65 29.24 11.81 -0.97
N THR A 66 27.94 11.52 -0.84
CA THR A 66 27.47 10.24 -0.29
C THR A 66 27.58 9.13 -1.32
N LEU A 67 27.17 9.40 -2.55
CA LEU A 67 27.22 8.46 -3.68
C LEU A 67 28.65 8.14 -4.12
N GLY A 68 29.60 9.07 -3.98
CA GLY A 68 31.01 8.84 -4.29
C GLY A 68 31.64 7.68 -3.50
N ALA A 69 31.12 7.40 -2.30
CA ALA A 69 31.58 6.32 -1.43
C ALA A 69 30.83 4.98 -1.63
N VAL A 70 29.84 4.94 -2.53
CA VAL A 70 28.95 3.78 -2.71
C VAL A 70 29.18 3.15 -4.08
N ALA A 71 29.17 1.81 -4.12
CA ALA A 71 29.26 0.99 -5.33
C ALA A 71 28.03 0.08 -5.43
N PRO A 72 26.88 0.59 -5.90
CA PRO A 72 25.63 -0.17 -5.94
C PRO A 72 25.71 -1.30 -6.97
N ALA A 73 25.00 -2.41 -6.73
CA ALA A 73 24.93 -3.48 -7.71
C ALA A 73 24.11 -3.04 -8.94
N SER A 74 22.98 -2.39 -8.77
CA SER A 74 22.21 -1.77 -9.85
C SER A 74 21.71 -0.37 -9.50
N VAL A 75 21.54 0.47 -10.52
CA VAL A 75 20.99 1.82 -10.39
C VAL A 75 19.88 2.00 -11.42
N LEU A 76 18.67 2.33 -10.96
CA LEU A 76 17.55 2.74 -11.79
C LEU A 76 17.21 4.20 -11.50
N ILE A 77 17.23 5.03 -12.54
CA ILE A 77 16.94 6.45 -12.47
C ILE A 77 15.67 6.72 -13.26
N VAL A 78 14.70 7.38 -12.62
CA VAL A 78 13.43 7.79 -13.21
C VAL A 78 13.41 9.31 -13.28
N ASP A 79 13.41 9.83 -14.50
CA ASP A 79 13.50 11.25 -14.77
C ASP A 79 12.81 11.62 -16.09
N PRO A 80 12.09 12.76 -16.19
CA PRO A 80 11.40 13.12 -17.44
C PRO A 80 12.34 13.55 -18.57
N SER A 81 13.61 13.87 -18.28
CA SER A 81 14.57 14.35 -19.28
C SER A 81 15.06 13.21 -20.17
N THR A 82 15.55 13.55 -21.35
CA THR A 82 16.30 12.56 -22.16
C THR A 82 17.58 12.15 -21.43
N THR A 83 18.14 10.97 -21.75
CA THR A 83 19.39 10.50 -21.13
C THR A 83 20.53 11.51 -21.27
N ALA A 84 20.66 12.18 -22.43
CA ALA A 84 21.68 13.21 -22.64
C ALA A 84 21.49 14.42 -21.70
N GLN A 85 20.26 14.89 -21.55
CA GLN A 85 19.93 16.00 -20.64
C GLN A 85 20.13 15.60 -19.18
N PHE A 86 19.77 14.37 -18.80
CA PHE A 86 20.03 13.82 -17.47
C PHE A 86 21.53 13.82 -17.13
N VAL A 87 22.37 13.31 -18.04
CA VAL A 87 23.83 13.29 -17.82
C VAL A 87 24.39 14.70 -17.64
N ALA A 88 23.91 15.67 -18.43
CA ALA A 88 24.34 17.07 -18.32
C ALA A 88 23.90 17.73 -16.99
N LYS A 89 22.67 17.47 -16.52
CA LYS A 89 22.13 18.10 -15.30
C LYS A 89 22.58 17.41 -14.00
N ALA A 90 23.02 16.16 -14.07
CA ALA A 90 23.28 15.30 -12.92
C ALA A 90 24.53 14.41 -13.11
N PRO A 91 25.70 15.01 -13.40
CA PRO A 91 26.90 14.26 -13.78
C PRO A 91 27.36 13.27 -12.71
N ASP A 92 27.24 13.60 -11.42
CA ASP A 92 27.65 12.72 -10.32
C ASP A 92 26.77 11.47 -10.20
N LEU A 93 25.45 11.62 -10.42
CA LEU A 93 24.52 10.49 -10.40
C LEU A 93 24.70 9.63 -11.65
N ALA A 94 24.97 10.24 -12.81
CA ALA A 94 25.34 9.51 -14.01
C ALA A 94 26.65 8.72 -13.82
N ALA A 95 27.66 9.33 -13.19
CA ALA A 95 28.91 8.67 -12.84
C ALA A 95 28.70 7.51 -11.85
N LEU A 96 27.81 7.65 -10.87
CA LEU A 96 27.42 6.54 -9.99
C LEU A 96 26.80 5.40 -10.78
N ALA A 97 25.85 5.69 -11.66
CA ALA A 97 25.21 4.66 -12.47
C ALA A 97 26.26 3.91 -13.31
N GLY A 98 27.25 4.63 -13.87
CA GLY A 98 28.38 4.03 -14.57
C GLY A 98 29.28 3.11 -13.72
N ARG A 99 29.24 3.22 -12.38
CA ARG A 99 29.95 2.30 -11.47
C ARG A 99 29.14 1.05 -11.11
N ALA A 100 27.88 0.95 -11.49
CA ALA A 100 27.02 -0.16 -11.13
C ALA A 100 27.43 -1.46 -11.86
N THR A 101 27.51 -2.56 -11.12
CA THR A 101 28.08 -3.82 -11.65
C THR A 101 27.08 -4.72 -12.38
N LYS A 102 25.80 -4.67 -12.00
CA LYS A 102 24.70 -5.44 -12.60
C LYS A 102 23.89 -4.65 -13.63
N GLY A 103 23.94 -3.33 -13.59
CA GLY A 103 23.29 -2.51 -14.61
C GLY A 103 22.94 -1.09 -14.16
N ALA A 104 22.95 -0.21 -15.14
CA ALA A 104 22.50 1.18 -15.05
C ALA A 104 21.32 1.39 -15.99
N TYR A 105 20.20 1.82 -15.44
CA TYR A 105 18.95 2.01 -16.18
C TYR A 105 18.47 3.44 -16.02
N HIS A 106 18.10 4.05 -17.12
CA HIS A 106 17.45 5.36 -17.14
C HIS A 106 16.09 5.22 -17.81
N LEU A 107 15.03 5.49 -17.05
CA LEU A 107 13.66 5.50 -17.52
C LEU A 107 13.21 6.94 -17.70
N GLN A 108 12.93 7.32 -18.95
CA GLN A 108 12.40 8.63 -19.28
C GLN A 108 10.91 8.71 -18.91
N ALA A 109 10.61 9.06 -17.66
CA ALA A 109 9.25 9.18 -17.14
C ALA A 109 9.21 10.16 -15.96
N SER A 110 8.03 10.75 -15.70
CA SER A 110 7.85 11.53 -14.47
C SER A 110 7.83 10.59 -13.25
N GLY A 111 8.20 11.14 -12.09
CA GLY A 111 8.13 10.38 -10.84
C GLY A 111 6.69 9.99 -10.47
N SER A 112 5.70 10.81 -10.81
CA SER A 112 4.28 10.48 -10.60
C SER A 112 3.86 9.28 -11.42
N ASP A 113 4.10 9.29 -12.73
CA ASP A 113 3.65 8.21 -13.63
C ASP A 113 4.30 6.87 -13.26
N PHE A 114 5.60 6.91 -12.94
CA PHE A 114 6.32 5.71 -12.49
C PHE A 114 5.77 5.18 -11.17
N LEU A 115 5.58 6.04 -10.17
CA LEU A 115 5.07 5.61 -8.86
C LEU A 115 3.62 5.12 -8.95
N ASP A 116 2.80 5.71 -9.81
CA ASP A 116 1.43 5.28 -10.03
C ASP A 116 1.37 3.92 -10.73
N ALA A 117 2.21 3.68 -11.74
CA ALA A 117 2.35 2.37 -12.38
C ALA A 117 2.89 1.30 -11.40
N LEU A 118 3.87 1.68 -10.56
CA LEU A 118 4.44 0.80 -9.55
C LEU A 118 3.40 0.42 -8.49
N ARG A 119 2.61 1.39 -7.99
CA ARG A 119 1.53 1.17 -7.02
C ARG A 119 0.46 0.24 -7.57
N LEU A 120 0.10 0.41 -8.86
CA LEU A 120 -0.91 -0.39 -9.52
C LEU A 120 -0.45 -1.84 -9.63
N THR A 121 0.76 -2.03 -10.17
CA THR A 121 1.38 -3.35 -10.35
C THR A 121 1.55 -4.05 -9.01
N PHE A 122 2.06 -3.33 -8.01
CA PHE A 122 2.26 -3.86 -6.66
C PHE A 122 0.93 -4.35 -6.07
N SER A 123 -0.14 -3.56 -6.17
CA SER A 123 -1.43 -3.91 -5.58
C SER A 123 -2.08 -5.09 -6.30
N LYS A 124 -1.97 -5.16 -7.63
CA LYS A 124 -2.40 -6.34 -8.42
C LYS A 124 -1.66 -7.60 -8.00
N VAL A 125 -0.33 -7.55 -7.89
CA VAL A 125 0.48 -8.69 -7.42
C VAL A 125 0.10 -9.10 -5.99
N PHE A 126 -0.12 -8.13 -5.10
CA PHE A 126 -0.54 -8.39 -3.73
C PHE A 126 -1.88 -9.13 -3.67
N ILE A 127 -2.90 -8.63 -4.39
CA ILE A 127 -4.25 -9.22 -4.39
C ILE A 127 -4.24 -10.60 -5.04
N HIS A 128 -3.54 -10.76 -6.17
CA HIS A 128 -3.32 -12.08 -6.79
C HIS A 128 -2.72 -13.08 -5.81
N ARG A 129 -1.68 -12.68 -5.05
CA ARG A 129 -1.09 -13.53 -4.00
C ARG A 129 -2.07 -13.86 -2.87
N ALA A 130 -2.93 -12.92 -2.47
CA ALA A 130 -3.93 -13.16 -1.44
C ALA A 130 -4.98 -14.19 -1.89
N ILE A 131 -5.45 -14.08 -3.15
CA ILE A 131 -6.36 -15.05 -3.77
C ILE A 131 -5.69 -16.42 -3.89
N ALA A 132 -4.45 -16.45 -4.38
CA ALA A 132 -3.69 -17.68 -4.60
C ALA A 132 -3.53 -18.54 -3.33
N LYS A 133 -3.47 -17.92 -2.14
CA LYS A 133 -3.43 -18.63 -0.86
C LYS A 133 -4.68 -19.47 -0.57
N GLY A 134 -5.82 -19.15 -1.21
CA GLY A 134 -7.07 -19.89 -1.08
C GLY A 134 -7.22 -21.07 -2.03
N VAL A 135 -6.34 -21.24 -3.03
CA VAL A 135 -6.55 -22.21 -4.13
C VAL A 135 -6.67 -23.64 -3.64
N ALA A 136 -5.76 -24.07 -2.76
CA ALA A 136 -5.80 -25.43 -2.21
C ALA A 136 -7.08 -25.68 -1.40
N ALA A 137 -7.51 -24.69 -0.62
CA ALA A 137 -8.75 -24.79 0.14
C ALA A 137 -9.97 -24.81 -0.79
N TYR A 138 -9.99 -23.99 -1.83
CA TYR A 138 -11.08 -23.97 -2.81
C TYR A 138 -11.21 -25.31 -3.52
N GLN A 139 -10.09 -25.88 -4.00
CA GLN A 139 -10.08 -27.20 -4.64
C GLN A 139 -10.64 -28.30 -3.74
N LEU A 140 -10.30 -28.26 -2.45
CA LEU A 140 -10.83 -29.21 -1.47
C LEU A 140 -12.35 -29.10 -1.30
N PHE A 141 -12.90 -27.89 -1.28
CA PHE A 141 -14.33 -27.65 -1.10
C PHE A 141 -15.16 -27.84 -2.38
N ALA A 142 -14.67 -27.34 -3.51
CA ALA A 142 -15.40 -27.34 -4.78
C ALA A 142 -15.22 -28.64 -5.58
N GLY A 143 -14.18 -29.42 -5.30
CA GLY A 143 -13.83 -30.64 -6.05
C GLY A 143 -13.07 -30.39 -7.36
N ASN A 144 -12.87 -29.13 -7.74
CA ASN A 144 -12.19 -28.72 -8.96
C ASN A 144 -11.39 -27.42 -8.75
N PRO A 145 -10.36 -27.15 -9.58
CA PRO A 145 -9.61 -25.89 -9.51
C PRO A 145 -10.50 -24.68 -9.81
N PRO A 146 -10.20 -23.51 -9.22
CA PRO A 146 -10.86 -22.26 -9.61
C PRO A 146 -10.48 -21.91 -11.05
N SER A 147 -11.32 -21.11 -11.72
CA SER A 147 -11.01 -20.61 -13.06
C SER A 147 -9.80 -19.66 -13.05
N ASP A 148 -9.06 -19.62 -14.17
CA ASP A 148 -7.91 -18.72 -14.33
C ASP A 148 -8.30 -17.24 -14.17
N VAL A 149 -9.52 -16.88 -14.58
CA VAL A 149 -10.07 -15.53 -14.45
C VAL A 149 -10.26 -15.15 -12.98
N SER A 150 -10.71 -16.09 -12.14
CA SER A 150 -10.88 -15.85 -10.70
C SER A 150 -9.57 -15.69 -9.95
N LEU A 151 -8.46 -16.22 -10.48
CA LEU A 151 -7.14 -16.05 -9.89
C LEU A 151 -6.57 -14.64 -10.10
N GLN A 152 -6.90 -13.99 -11.22
CA GLN A 152 -6.34 -12.68 -11.56
C GLN A 152 -6.78 -11.59 -10.59
N ALA A 153 -5.93 -10.61 -10.29
CA ALA A 153 -6.40 -9.41 -9.60
C ALA A 153 -7.42 -8.66 -10.47
N PRO A 154 -8.44 -8.02 -9.86
CA PRO A 154 -9.41 -7.25 -10.62
C PRO A 154 -8.74 -6.05 -11.30
N ASP A 155 -9.27 -5.64 -12.46
CA ASP A 155 -8.77 -4.47 -13.18
C ASP A 155 -9.48 -3.21 -12.67
N LEU A 156 -8.86 -2.58 -11.67
CA LEU A 156 -9.39 -1.41 -10.95
C LEU A 156 -8.30 -0.35 -10.82
N ASP A 157 -8.70 0.88 -10.48
CA ASP A 157 -7.77 1.97 -10.25
C ASP A 157 -6.91 1.79 -8.96
N ASN A 158 -5.90 2.64 -8.83
CA ASN A 158 -4.95 2.59 -7.73
C ASN A 158 -5.60 2.74 -6.35
N ASP A 159 -6.53 3.68 -6.21
CA ASP A 159 -7.16 3.99 -4.92
C ASP A 159 -8.05 2.84 -4.46
N THR A 160 -8.78 2.25 -5.40
CA THR A 160 -9.63 1.08 -5.18
C THR A 160 -8.80 -0.15 -4.79
N LEU A 161 -7.74 -0.46 -5.53
CA LEU A 161 -6.86 -1.58 -5.21
C LEU A 161 -6.12 -1.37 -3.88
N TRP A 162 -5.76 -0.13 -3.56
CA TRP A 162 -5.17 0.21 -2.28
C TRP A 162 -6.14 -0.01 -1.11
N GLN A 163 -7.41 0.36 -1.29
CA GLN A 163 -8.44 0.10 -0.29
C GLN A 163 -8.69 -1.40 -0.10
N ILE A 164 -8.78 -2.18 -1.18
CA ILE A 164 -8.87 -3.64 -1.11
C ILE A 164 -7.67 -4.21 -0.34
N ARG A 165 -6.44 -3.78 -0.65
CA ARG A 165 -5.24 -4.22 0.07
C ARG A 165 -5.30 -3.90 1.56
N ARG A 166 -5.82 -2.72 1.96
CA ARG A 166 -6.02 -2.39 3.38
C ARG A 166 -6.98 -3.37 4.05
N ASP A 167 -8.07 -3.70 3.36
CA ASP A 167 -9.08 -4.62 3.88
C ASP A 167 -8.54 -6.05 4.01
N LEU A 168 -7.80 -6.54 3.01
CA LEU A 168 -7.14 -7.85 3.05
C LEU A 168 -6.04 -7.94 4.12
N LEU A 169 -5.48 -6.81 4.54
CA LEU A 169 -4.54 -6.73 5.66
C LEU A 169 -5.22 -6.55 7.03
N GLY A 170 -6.53 -6.28 7.06
CA GLY A 170 -7.24 -5.97 8.30
C GLY A 170 -6.78 -4.64 8.91
N CYS A 171 -6.41 -3.68 8.07
CA CYS A 171 -5.98 -2.36 8.53
C CYS A 171 -7.13 -1.63 9.22
N LYS A 172 -6.87 -1.07 10.40
CA LYS A 172 -7.83 -0.15 11.06
C LYS A 172 -8.16 1.05 10.15
N PRO A 173 -9.30 1.71 10.36
CA PRO A 173 -9.64 2.94 9.63
C PRO A 173 -8.53 3.98 9.74
N ASN A 174 -8.29 4.70 8.64
CA ASN A 174 -7.27 5.73 8.53
C ASN A 174 -5.82 5.25 8.82
N ARG A 175 -5.58 3.93 8.82
CA ARG A 175 -4.22 3.36 8.92
C ARG A 175 -3.77 2.82 7.56
N PRO A 176 -2.55 3.15 7.12
CA PRO A 176 -2.04 2.70 5.84
C PRO A 176 -1.67 1.21 5.88
N ALA A 177 -1.76 0.55 4.72
CA ALA A 177 -1.22 -0.78 4.49
C ALA A 177 0.32 -0.76 4.57
N LYS A 178 0.91 -1.40 5.59
CA LYS A 178 2.37 -1.39 5.82
C LYS A 178 3.09 -2.64 5.33
N GLN A 179 2.39 -3.76 5.23
CA GLN A 179 3.00 -5.04 4.84
C GLN A 179 3.15 -5.15 3.33
N SER A 180 4.25 -5.75 2.89
CA SER A 180 4.56 -5.97 1.47
C SER A 180 3.95 -7.25 0.89
N SER A 181 3.48 -8.15 1.73
CA SER A 181 2.89 -9.44 1.35
C SER A 181 1.60 -9.70 2.15
N PRO A 182 0.63 -10.42 1.58
CA PRO A 182 -0.56 -10.83 2.31
C PRO A 182 -0.22 -11.85 3.41
N HIS A 183 -1.03 -11.85 4.47
CA HIS A 183 -0.97 -12.85 5.53
C HIS A 183 -1.20 -14.26 4.99
N ASP A 184 -0.64 -15.27 5.66
CA ASP A 184 -0.84 -16.66 5.29
C ASP A 184 -2.17 -17.22 5.81
N GLU A 185 -3.25 -16.80 5.15
CA GLU A 185 -4.62 -17.09 5.58
C GLU A 185 -5.47 -17.63 4.42
N PRO A 186 -5.51 -18.97 4.25
CA PRO A 186 -6.25 -19.59 3.15
C PRO A 186 -7.74 -19.26 3.12
N ALA A 187 -8.36 -19.05 4.29
CA ALA A 187 -9.78 -18.70 4.39
C ALA A 187 -10.13 -17.40 3.65
N LEU A 188 -9.23 -16.41 3.67
CA LEU A 188 -9.45 -15.13 2.98
C LEU A 188 -9.43 -15.31 1.45
N GLY A 189 -8.43 -16.02 0.94
CA GLY A 189 -8.36 -16.36 -0.48
C GLY A 189 -9.54 -17.24 -0.92
N LEU A 190 -9.92 -18.21 -0.10
CA LEU A 190 -11.07 -19.09 -0.34
C LEU A 190 -12.37 -18.30 -0.48
N THR A 191 -12.65 -17.38 0.44
CA THR A 191 -13.86 -16.53 0.36
C THR A 191 -13.88 -15.68 -0.91
N LEU A 192 -12.75 -15.09 -1.30
CA LEU A 192 -12.66 -14.35 -2.56
C LEU A 192 -12.92 -15.23 -3.77
N LEU A 193 -12.37 -16.45 -3.80
CA LEU A 193 -12.60 -17.42 -4.87
C LEU A 193 -14.06 -17.84 -4.95
N GLN A 194 -14.69 -18.19 -3.82
CA GLN A 194 -16.11 -18.58 -3.78
C GLN A 194 -17.03 -17.49 -4.35
N ILE A 195 -16.79 -16.22 -3.99
CA ILE A 195 -17.56 -15.08 -4.51
C ILE A 195 -17.39 -14.96 -6.04
N ARG A 196 -16.15 -15.04 -6.52
CA ARG A 196 -15.84 -14.84 -7.94
C ARG A 196 -16.37 -15.98 -8.81
N GLU A 197 -16.26 -17.20 -8.32
CA GLU A 197 -16.78 -18.40 -8.99
C GLU A 197 -18.31 -18.45 -8.98
N ALA A 198 -18.96 -17.80 -7.99
CA ALA A 198 -20.40 -17.53 -7.99
C ALA A 198 -20.81 -16.37 -8.92
N GLY A 199 -19.92 -15.90 -9.80
CA GLY A 199 -20.17 -14.78 -10.73
C GLY A 199 -20.03 -13.39 -10.09
N GLY A 200 -19.41 -13.30 -8.92
CA GLY A 200 -19.17 -12.04 -8.22
C GLY A 200 -18.22 -11.12 -8.98
N MET A 201 -18.66 -9.88 -9.21
CA MET A 201 -17.89 -8.86 -9.96
C MET A 201 -17.40 -7.75 -9.04
N PRO A 202 -16.20 -7.19 -9.28
CA PRO A 202 -15.74 -6.03 -8.51
C PRO A 202 -16.62 -4.79 -8.78
N GLU A 203 -17.02 -4.10 -7.73
CA GLU A 203 -17.79 -2.83 -7.76
C GLU A 203 -17.12 -1.86 -6.79
N GLY A 204 -16.22 -1.02 -7.30
CA GLY A 204 -15.30 -0.25 -6.46
C GLY A 204 -14.45 -1.18 -5.58
N ALA A 205 -14.38 -0.88 -4.28
CA ALA A 205 -13.63 -1.69 -3.31
C ALA A 205 -14.38 -2.96 -2.83
N TYR A 206 -15.58 -3.20 -3.36
CA TYR A 206 -16.48 -4.28 -2.94
C TYR A 206 -16.73 -5.29 -4.06
N TRP A 207 -17.51 -6.32 -3.75
CA TRP A 207 -17.89 -7.38 -4.68
C TRP A 207 -19.40 -7.46 -4.80
N LYS A 208 -19.92 -7.40 -6.02
CA LYS A 208 -21.34 -7.59 -6.29
C LYS A 208 -21.62 -9.05 -6.62
N VAL A 209 -22.36 -9.75 -5.77
CA VAL A 209 -22.69 -11.18 -5.91
C VAL A 209 -24.10 -11.45 -5.42
N GLY A 210 -24.90 -12.19 -6.21
CA GLY A 210 -26.28 -12.50 -5.85
C GLY A 210 -27.15 -11.26 -5.56
N GLY A 211 -26.92 -10.16 -6.30
CA GLY A 211 -27.64 -8.90 -6.12
C GLY A 211 -27.23 -8.07 -4.88
N ARG A 212 -26.23 -8.52 -4.11
CA ARG A 212 -25.71 -7.83 -2.92
C ARG A 212 -24.31 -7.28 -3.16
N THR A 213 -24.01 -6.13 -2.57
CA THR A 213 -22.67 -5.56 -2.50
C THR A 213 -21.98 -6.01 -1.20
N VAL A 214 -20.86 -6.70 -1.34
CA VAL A 214 -20.16 -7.40 -0.25
C VAL A 214 -18.75 -6.85 -0.09
N ARG A 215 -18.40 -6.39 1.11
CA ARG A 215 -17.02 -6.03 1.49
C ARG A 215 -16.36 -7.20 2.20
N ILE A 216 -15.16 -7.57 1.77
CA ILE A 216 -14.36 -8.63 2.40
C ILE A 216 -13.23 -7.99 3.20
N LEU A 217 -13.20 -8.25 4.50
CA LEU A 217 -12.23 -7.70 5.45
C LEU A 217 -11.55 -8.85 6.19
N ARG A 218 -10.22 -8.79 6.32
CA ARG A 218 -9.50 -9.69 7.24
C ARG A 218 -9.81 -9.31 8.69
N GLY A 219 -10.41 -10.24 9.42
CA GLY A 219 -10.77 -10.12 10.83
C GLY A 219 -10.04 -11.07 11.77
N SER A 220 -9.08 -11.85 11.25
CA SER A 220 -8.31 -12.86 12.00
C SER A 220 -7.79 -12.35 13.35
N GLY A 221 -8.18 -13.06 14.42
CA GLY A 221 -7.80 -12.75 15.80
C GLY A 221 -8.60 -11.60 16.43
N SER A 222 -9.75 -11.23 15.86
CA SER A 222 -10.66 -10.21 16.41
C SER A 222 -12.07 -10.76 16.57
N PHE A 223 -12.83 -10.15 17.50
CA PHE A 223 -14.26 -10.40 17.60
C PHE A 223 -15.04 -9.55 16.59
N LEU A 224 -16.11 -10.11 16.05
CA LEU A 224 -16.95 -9.46 15.03
C LEU A 224 -17.46 -8.08 15.49
N TYR A 225 -18.01 -7.98 16.71
CA TYR A 225 -18.53 -6.72 17.25
C TYR A 225 -17.44 -5.64 17.40
N ALA A 226 -16.20 -6.03 17.71
CA ALA A 226 -15.09 -5.10 17.88
C ALA A 226 -14.65 -4.51 16.54
N LEU A 227 -14.66 -5.33 15.48
CA LEU A 227 -14.43 -4.88 14.10
C LEU A 227 -15.54 -3.94 13.64
N GLU A 228 -16.81 -4.30 13.86
CA GLU A 228 -17.94 -3.42 13.53
C GLU A 228 -17.79 -2.06 14.22
N GLY A 229 -17.48 -2.05 15.52
CA GLY A 229 -17.25 -0.85 16.30
C GLY A 229 -16.13 0.01 15.74
N ALA A 230 -15.01 -0.60 15.33
CA ALA A 230 -13.87 0.11 14.78
C ALA A 230 -14.18 0.77 13.43
N HIS A 231 -14.92 0.10 12.55
CA HIS A 231 -15.20 0.56 11.18
C HIS A 231 -16.50 1.36 11.02
N ARG A 232 -17.25 1.58 12.11
CA ARG A 232 -18.54 2.27 12.12
C ARG A 232 -18.55 3.63 11.41
N TRP A 233 -17.44 4.37 11.47
CA TRP A 233 -17.33 5.73 10.92
C TRP A 233 -16.62 5.79 9.57
N GLU A 234 -16.13 4.67 9.05
CA GLU A 234 -15.42 4.62 7.77
C GLU A 234 -16.40 4.53 6.57
N MET A 235 -17.65 4.12 6.80
CA MET A 235 -18.59 3.82 5.72
C MET A 235 -19.60 4.96 5.50
N PRO A 236 -19.57 5.64 4.33
CA PRO A 236 -20.59 6.63 4.00
C PRO A 236 -21.96 5.94 3.79
N PRO A 237 -23.07 6.46 4.36
CA PRO A 237 -24.37 5.79 4.31
C PRO A 237 -24.94 5.56 2.90
N ILE A 238 -24.52 6.37 1.92
CA ILE A 238 -25.05 6.35 0.55
C ILE A 238 -24.39 5.24 -0.30
N ALA A 239 -23.20 4.77 0.07
CA ALA A 239 -22.42 3.77 -0.66
C ALA A 239 -21.90 2.66 0.26
N ALA A 240 -22.65 2.35 1.32
CA ALA A 240 -22.32 1.26 2.23
C ALA A 240 -22.57 -0.10 1.55
N PRO A 241 -21.73 -1.12 1.80
CA PRO A 241 -22.04 -2.47 1.34
C PRO A 241 -23.30 -2.99 2.05
N ASP A 242 -23.99 -3.96 1.45
CA ASP A 242 -25.07 -4.69 2.13
C ASP A 242 -24.51 -5.59 3.23
N VAL A 243 -23.33 -6.18 2.97
CA VAL A 243 -22.68 -7.15 3.84
C VAL A 243 -21.20 -6.85 4.01
N VAL A 244 -20.70 -6.95 5.25
CA VAL A 244 -19.27 -7.00 5.56
C VAL A 244 -18.94 -8.38 6.09
N VAL A 245 -18.07 -9.10 5.38
CA VAL A 245 -17.57 -10.42 5.78
C VAL A 245 -16.22 -10.23 6.47
N ALA A 246 -16.18 -10.46 7.78
CA ALA A 246 -14.97 -10.44 8.58
C ALA A 246 -14.35 -11.85 8.59
N VAL A 247 -13.45 -12.12 7.65
CA VAL A 247 -12.84 -13.44 7.48
C VAL A 247 -11.83 -13.70 8.60
N GLY A 248 -12.01 -14.81 9.32
CA GLY A 248 -11.18 -15.19 10.46
C GLY A 248 -11.58 -14.52 11.78
N ALA A 249 -12.63 -13.70 11.80
CA ALA A 249 -13.19 -13.18 13.04
C ALA A 249 -14.10 -14.21 13.73
N ASP A 250 -14.15 -14.13 15.06
CA ASP A 250 -15.04 -14.94 15.88
C ASP A 250 -16.29 -14.15 16.29
N ASP A 251 -17.45 -14.79 16.20
CA ASP A 251 -18.71 -14.25 16.71
C ASP A 251 -19.02 -14.90 18.06
N VAL A 252 -18.61 -14.22 19.13
CA VAL A 252 -18.86 -14.63 20.52
C VAL A 252 -20.10 -13.95 21.12
N GLY A 253 -20.91 -13.30 20.27
CA GLY A 253 -22.00 -12.42 20.72
C GLY A 253 -21.52 -11.09 21.29
N LEU A 254 -22.49 -10.24 21.68
CA LEU A 254 -22.21 -8.96 22.34
C LEU A 254 -21.94 -9.18 23.83
N PRO A 255 -20.96 -8.46 24.41
CA PRO A 255 -20.87 -8.29 25.86
C PRO A 255 -22.22 -7.83 26.44
N THR A 256 -22.58 -8.32 27.62
CA THR A 256 -23.90 -8.09 28.26
C THR A 256 -24.19 -6.61 28.56
N ASP A 257 -23.16 -5.77 28.57
CA ASP A 257 -23.16 -4.33 28.79
C ASP A 257 -23.27 -3.50 27.49
N LEU A 258 -23.19 -4.13 26.31
CA LEU A 258 -23.40 -3.49 25.02
C LEU A 258 -24.87 -3.65 24.58
N VAL A 259 -25.63 -2.55 24.71
CA VAL A 259 -27.02 -2.45 24.24
C VAL A 259 -27.09 -2.72 22.74
N ARG A 260 -27.93 -3.69 22.32
CA ARG A 260 -28.27 -3.93 20.91
C ARG A 260 -28.78 -2.64 20.28
N ARG A 261 -28.34 -2.33 19.06
CA ARG A 261 -28.90 -1.21 18.30
C ARG A 261 -30.42 -1.37 18.20
N PRO A 262 -31.22 -0.30 18.43
CA PRO A 262 -32.55 -0.25 17.86
C PRO A 262 -32.42 -0.15 16.33
N ASP A 263 -33.40 -0.71 15.64
CA ASP A 263 -33.41 -0.92 14.20
C ASP A 263 -33.42 0.41 13.44
N GLY A 264 -32.23 0.96 13.18
CA GLY A 264 -32.05 2.19 12.41
C GLY A 264 -32.67 3.43 13.07
N SER A 265 -32.39 4.59 12.47
CA SER A 265 -33.16 5.80 12.74
C SER A 265 -33.68 6.31 11.41
N ILE A 266 -34.76 7.09 11.39
CA ILE A 266 -35.30 7.66 10.13
C ILE A 266 -34.22 8.44 9.35
N ALA A 267 -33.19 8.96 10.05
CA ALA A 267 -32.07 9.69 9.47
C ALA A 267 -30.87 8.81 9.03
N ARG A 268 -30.82 7.53 9.42
CA ARG A 268 -29.75 6.59 9.08
C ARG A 268 -30.37 5.22 8.85
N GLY A 269 -30.49 4.82 7.59
CA GLY A 269 -30.92 3.47 7.21
C GLY A 269 -30.10 2.39 7.92
N ALA A 270 -30.59 1.16 7.89
CA ALA A 270 -29.86 0.02 8.45
C ALA A 270 -28.44 -0.02 7.85
N GLY A 271 -27.42 -0.06 8.71
CA GLY A 271 -26.04 -0.22 8.26
C GLY A 271 -25.79 -1.61 7.67
N PRO A 272 -24.60 -1.88 7.13
CA PRO A 272 -24.24 -3.19 6.62
C PRO A 272 -24.47 -4.29 7.66
N SER A 273 -24.88 -5.47 7.19
CA SER A 273 -24.86 -6.68 8.00
C SER A 273 -23.42 -7.17 8.15
N TRP A 274 -22.96 -7.30 9.39
CA TRP A 274 -21.64 -7.85 9.70
C TRP A 274 -21.75 -9.34 9.97
N MET A 275 -20.89 -10.13 9.35
CA MET A 275 -20.90 -11.58 9.51
C MET A 275 -19.50 -12.18 9.41
N THR A 276 -19.33 -13.33 10.04
CA THR A 276 -18.17 -14.21 9.86
C THR A 276 -18.23 -14.88 8.49
N ARG A 277 -17.10 -15.47 8.05
CA ARG A 277 -17.06 -16.28 6.83
C ARG A 277 -18.12 -17.40 6.84
N ALA A 278 -18.24 -18.13 7.94
CA ALA A 278 -19.15 -19.28 8.04
C ALA A 278 -20.62 -18.86 7.88
N GLN A 279 -21.00 -17.72 8.48
CA GLN A 279 -22.33 -17.14 8.30
C GLN A 279 -22.57 -16.69 6.86
N PHE A 280 -21.59 -16.06 6.21
CA PHE A 280 -21.71 -15.63 4.82
C PHE A 280 -21.86 -16.80 3.84
N GLU A 281 -21.06 -17.85 4.03
CA GLU A 281 -21.08 -19.07 3.22
C GLU A 281 -22.45 -19.76 3.20
N ALA A 282 -23.19 -19.70 4.32
CA ALA A 282 -24.57 -20.22 4.38
C ALA A 282 -25.59 -19.37 3.58
N THR A 283 -25.17 -18.21 3.06
CA THR A 283 -26.02 -17.29 2.28
C THR A 283 -25.56 -17.11 0.83
N LEU A 284 -24.42 -17.69 0.46
CA LEU A 284 -23.89 -17.70 -0.92
C LEU A 284 -24.71 -18.67 -1.78
#